data_AF-A0A8T2SA83-F1
#
_entry.id   AF-A0A8T2SA83-F1
#
_cell.length_a   1.000
_cell.length_b   1.000
_cell.length_c   1.000
_cell.angle_alpha   90.00
_cell.angle_beta   90.00
_cell.angle_gamma   90.00
#
_symmetry.space_group_name_H-M   'P 1'
#
loop_
_entity.id
_entity.type
_entity.pdbx_description
1 polymer ?
#
loop_
_entity_poly.entity_id
_entity_poly.type
_entity_poly.pdbx_seq_one_letter_code
_entity_poly.pdbx_strand_id
1 'polypeptide(L)'
;MIIHFFSWHPSSKFDPIRSRVVIALTWIWSIRLTHSYFRRENWQWGEREDWRFAKMRKENPKHWWWLSFFAAYFSQQCFLVGICLPFYTIHNSTVTWGFIDLVISLVCALGVVIAYIADTQLHCFVHKNLTSKQQGSSPVPVLDKGLWYYSRHPNYFGEQLWWWGLAGFSLVVGQAWATTGTLINSAVLAQVTVLVENKMTADSWRSDAYKKYQQETSVWIPWCKRHAVKRD
;
A
#
# COMPACT_ATOMS: atom_id res chain seq x y z
N MET A 1 17.24 -1.79 -7.46
CA MET A 1 15.85 -1.41 -7.82
C MET A 1 15.70 -1.41 -9.33
N ILE A 2 14.61 -1.94 -9.88
CA ILE A 2 14.40 -2.10 -11.34
C ILE A 2 14.44 -0.79 -12.13
N ILE A 3 14.12 0.33 -11.49
CA ILE A 3 14.20 1.66 -12.11
C ILE A 3 15.62 2.03 -12.58
N HIS A 4 16.65 1.64 -11.84
CA HIS A 4 18.05 1.87 -12.21
C HIS A 4 18.47 1.00 -13.41
N PHE A 5 17.94 -0.22 -13.48
CA PHE A 5 18.16 -1.08 -14.64
C PHE A 5 17.63 -0.42 -15.92
N PHE A 6 16.43 0.17 -15.89
CA PHE A 6 15.90 0.90 -17.05
C PHE A 6 16.65 2.21 -17.33
N SER A 7 17.08 2.93 -16.29
CA SER A 7 17.81 4.19 -16.46
C SER A 7 19.23 4.02 -17.01
N TRP A 8 19.92 2.92 -16.69
CA TRP A 8 21.27 2.64 -17.18
C TRP A 8 21.30 1.75 -18.42
N HIS A 9 20.14 1.35 -18.94
CA HIS A 9 20.07 0.53 -20.13
C HIS A 9 20.64 1.29 -21.34
N PRO A 10 21.52 0.71 -22.18
CA PRO A 10 22.16 1.43 -23.29
C PRO A 10 21.17 2.04 -24.30
N SER A 11 20.02 1.40 -24.49
CA SER A 11 18.96 1.88 -25.40
C SER A 11 18.02 2.90 -24.78
N SER A 12 18.20 3.26 -23.50
CA SER A 12 17.32 4.19 -22.81
C SER A 12 17.41 5.59 -23.40
N LYS A 13 16.24 6.22 -23.59
CA LYS A 13 16.13 7.60 -24.08
C LYS A 13 15.08 8.29 -23.23
N PHE A 14 15.50 9.26 -22.43
CA PHE A 14 14.63 9.88 -21.45
C PHE A 14 14.99 11.32 -21.11
N ASP A 15 14.00 12.03 -20.57
CA ASP A 15 14.22 13.33 -19.96
C ASP A 15 14.95 13.16 -18.60
N PRO A 16 16.11 13.80 -18.40
CA PRO A 16 16.93 13.60 -17.21
C PRO A 16 16.27 14.14 -15.93
N ILE A 17 15.39 15.14 -16.03
CA ILE A 17 14.68 15.70 -14.87
C ILE A 17 13.63 14.70 -14.41
N ARG A 18 12.79 14.19 -15.33
CA ARG A 18 11.77 13.17 -15.02
C ARG A 18 12.41 11.95 -14.37
N SER A 19 13.48 11.42 -14.96
CA SER A 19 14.19 10.25 -14.42
C SER A 19 14.68 10.49 -12.98
N ARG A 20 15.39 11.60 -12.71
CA ARG A 20 15.90 11.91 -11.37
C ARG A 20 14.79 12.06 -10.34
N VAL A 21 13.70 12.75 -10.68
CA VAL A 21 12.56 12.94 -9.77
C VAL A 21 11.91 11.59 -9.43
N VAL A 22 11.63 10.76 -10.44
CA VAL A 22 11.01 9.44 -10.21
C VAL A 22 11.94 8.53 -9.41
N ILE A 23 13.24 8.52 -9.69
CA ILE A 23 14.23 7.76 -8.91
C ILE A 23 14.24 8.23 -7.45
N ALA A 24 14.31 9.54 -7.19
CA ALA A 24 14.31 10.08 -5.84
C ALA A 24 13.02 9.70 -5.09
N LEU A 25 11.85 9.92 -5.70
CA LEU A 25 10.58 9.55 -5.10
C LEU A 25 10.46 8.05 -4.84
N THR A 26 10.95 7.20 -5.74
CA THR A 26 10.93 5.75 -5.57
C THR A 26 11.82 5.32 -4.41
N TRP A 27 12.98 5.96 -4.22
CA TRP A 27 13.82 5.73 -3.04
C TRP A 27 13.12 6.14 -1.75
N ILE A 28 12.51 7.33 -1.71
CA ILE A 28 11.77 7.80 -0.53
C ILE A 28 10.64 6.82 -0.19
N TRP A 29 9.84 6.41 -1.19
CA TRP A 29 8.77 5.44 -1.01
C TRP A 29 9.32 4.08 -0.52
N SER A 30 10.43 3.61 -1.09
CA SER A 30 11.06 2.32 -0.73
C SER A 30 11.60 2.34 0.69
N ILE A 31 12.35 3.38 1.06
CA ILE A 31 12.89 3.57 2.42
C ILE A 31 11.75 3.59 3.43
N ARG A 32 10.66 4.30 3.13
CA ARG A 32 9.47 4.34 3.99
C ARG A 32 8.86 2.94 4.15
N LEU A 33 8.66 2.19 3.06
CA LEU A 33 8.09 0.85 3.11
C LEU A 33 8.96 -0.10 3.93
N THR A 34 10.27 -0.08 3.69
CA THR A 34 11.27 -0.87 4.42
C THR A 34 11.29 -0.50 5.91
N HIS A 35 11.27 0.79 6.25
CA HIS A 35 11.18 1.26 7.62
C HIS A 35 9.88 0.84 8.32
N SER A 36 8.73 0.92 7.62
CA SER A 36 7.44 0.48 8.13
C SER A 36 7.44 -1.02 8.44
N TYR A 37 8.02 -1.83 7.55
CA TYR A 37 8.22 -3.26 7.76
C TYR A 37 9.11 -3.57 8.97
N PHE A 38 10.32 -3.00 9.05
CA PHE A 38 11.24 -3.30 10.15
C PHE A 38 10.72 -2.86 11.51
N ARG A 39 10.04 -1.71 11.59
CA ARG A 39 9.39 -1.29 12.85
C ARG A 39 8.34 -2.32 13.31
N ARG A 40 7.56 -2.88 12.39
CA ARG A 40 6.53 -3.88 12.70
C ARG A 40 7.13 -5.19 13.20
N GLU A 41 8.27 -5.61 12.65
CA GLU A 41 8.98 -6.84 13.01
C GLU A 41 10.03 -6.63 14.12
N ASN A 42 9.99 -5.51 14.86
CA ASN A 42 10.98 -5.19 15.90
C ASN A 42 12.44 -5.31 15.43
N TRP A 43 12.72 -4.93 14.17
CA TRP A 43 14.03 -5.05 13.52
C TRP A 43 14.56 -6.48 13.38
N GLN A 44 13.71 -7.49 13.52
CA GLN A 44 14.03 -8.88 13.25
C GLN A 44 13.66 -9.27 11.83
N TRP A 45 14.51 -10.08 11.21
CA TRP A 45 14.30 -10.55 9.84
C TRP A 45 13.44 -11.81 9.84
N GLY A 46 12.27 -11.73 9.21
CA GLY A 46 11.45 -12.92 8.92
C GLY A 46 10.81 -13.60 10.14
N GLU A 47 10.68 -12.89 11.26
CA GLU A 47 10.11 -13.45 12.51
C GLU A 47 8.67 -13.94 12.33
N ARG A 48 7.86 -13.23 11.52
CA ARG A 48 6.44 -13.53 11.31
C ARG A 48 6.15 -13.96 9.88
N GLU A 49 5.50 -15.12 9.75
CA GLU A 49 4.85 -15.52 8.51
C GLU A 49 3.55 -14.71 8.30
N ASP A 50 3.28 -14.30 7.06
CA ASP A 50 1.99 -13.68 6.72
C ASP A 50 0.85 -14.66 7.00
N TRP A 51 -0.15 -14.20 7.76
CA TRP A 51 -1.28 -15.01 8.19
C TRP A 51 -2.07 -15.63 7.02
N ARG A 52 -2.03 -15.01 5.82
CA ARG A 52 -2.69 -15.54 4.61
C ARG A 52 -2.00 -16.81 4.11
N PHE A 53 -0.67 -16.79 4.06
CA PHE A 53 0.13 -17.94 3.67
C PHE A 53 0.09 -19.04 4.73
N ALA A 54 0.13 -18.65 6.01
CA ALA A 54 -0.03 -19.61 7.12
C ALA A 54 -1.41 -20.31 7.07
N LYS A 55 -2.47 -19.58 6.74
CA LYS A 55 -3.82 -20.15 6.54
C LYS A 55 -3.84 -21.11 5.33
N MET A 56 -3.31 -20.68 4.20
CA MET A 56 -3.25 -21.50 2.97
C MET A 56 -2.45 -22.80 3.17
N ARG A 57 -1.34 -22.75 3.92
CA ARG A 57 -0.54 -23.94 4.29
C ARG A 57 -1.34 -24.92 5.14
N LYS A 58 -2.11 -24.41 6.11
CA LYS A 58 -2.96 -25.25 6.99
C LYS A 58 -4.10 -25.91 6.21
N GLU A 59 -4.70 -25.21 5.25
CA GLU A 59 -5.80 -25.74 4.45
C GLU A 59 -5.32 -26.76 3.39
N ASN A 60 -4.11 -26.59 2.85
CA ASN A 60 -3.60 -27.42 1.75
C ASN A 60 -2.17 -27.95 2.00
N PRO A 61 -1.94 -28.76 3.04
CA PRO A 61 -0.59 -29.19 3.42
C PRO A 61 0.08 -30.08 2.36
N LYS A 62 -0.67 -30.96 1.71
CA LYS A 62 -0.13 -31.92 0.71
C LYS A 62 0.39 -31.23 -0.56
N HIS A 63 -0.25 -30.14 -0.98
CA HIS A 63 0.08 -29.40 -2.21
C HIS A 63 0.80 -28.09 -1.92
N TRP A 64 1.24 -27.87 -0.68
CA TRP A 64 1.79 -26.59 -0.23
C TRP A 64 2.93 -26.09 -1.10
N TRP A 65 3.83 -26.98 -1.54
CA TRP A 65 4.99 -26.59 -2.33
C TRP A 65 4.58 -25.98 -3.68
N TRP A 66 3.72 -26.66 -4.43
CA TRP A 66 3.21 -26.17 -5.71
C TRP A 66 2.32 -24.94 -5.57
N LEU A 67 1.44 -24.94 -4.56
CA LEU A 67 0.54 -23.84 -4.31
C LEU A 67 1.30 -22.57 -3.90
N SER A 68 2.28 -22.68 -3.01
CA SER A 68 3.12 -21.54 -2.63
C SER A 68 3.93 -21.04 -3.82
N PHE A 69 4.54 -21.93 -4.62
CA PHE A 69 5.30 -21.54 -5.79
C PHE A 69 4.46 -20.74 -6.79
N PHE A 70 3.30 -21.27 -7.23
CA PHE A 70 2.50 -20.61 -8.25
C PHE A 70 1.66 -19.44 -7.72
N ALA A 71 1.02 -19.61 -6.56
CA ALA A 71 0.07 -18.63 -6.05
C ALA A 71 0.71 -17.52 -5.20
N ALA A 72 1.85 -17.77 -4.54
CA ALA A 72 2.54 -16.77 -3.74
C ALA A 72 3.76 -16.19 -4.45
N TYR A 73 4.67 -17.03 -4.94
CA TYR A 73 5.94 -16.53 -5.48
C TYR A 73 5.81 -16.08 -6.94
N PHE A 74 5.40 -16.97 -7.83
CA PHE A 74 5.36 -16.72 -9.28
C PHE A 74 4.35 -15.60 -9.63
N SER A 75 3.12 -15.72 -9.18
CA SER A 75 2.07 -14.70 -9.38
C SER A 75 2.51 -13.31 -8.89
N GLN A 76 3.17 -13.24 -7.73
CA GLN A 76 3.67 -11.99 -7.16
C GLN A 76 4.81 -11.41 -7.99
N GLN A 77 5.72 -12.22 -8.54
CA GLN A 77 6.74 -11.72 -9.47
C GLN A 77 6.13 -11.17 -10.75
N CYS A 78 5.18 -11.88 -11.37
CA CYS A 78 4.45 -11.39 -12.55
C CYS A 78 3.75 -10.05 -12.26
N PHE A 79 3.10 -9.97 -11.11
CA PHE A 79 2.45 -8.75 -10.65
C PHE A 79 3.44 -7.59 -10.43
N LEU A 80 4.60 -7.86 -9.80
CA LEU A 80 5.65 -6.87 -9.58
C LEU A 80 6.25 -6.34 -10.89
N VAL A 81 6.42 -7.20 -11.90
CA VAL A 81 6.84 -6.75 -13.23
C VAL A 81 5.78 -5.82 -13.82
N GLY A 82 4.51 -6.20 -13.76
CA GLY A 82 3.40 -5.42 -14.28
C GLY A 82 3.28 -4.03 -13.64
N ILE A 83 3.38 -3.94 -12.31
CA ILE A 83 3.28 -2.66 -11.59
C ILE A 83 4.52 -1.76 -11.80
N CYS A 84 5.65 -2.33 -12.22
CA CYS A 84 6.88 -1.60 -12.52
C CYS A 84 6.98 -1.13 -13.99
N LEU A 85 6.03 -1.48 -14.85
CA LEU A 85 5.99 -1.03 -16.26
C LEU A 85 6.09 0.50 -16.42
N PRO A 86 5.53 1.34 -15.53
CA PRO A 86 5.74 2.77 -15.62
C PRO A 86 7.21 3.19 -15.66
N PHE A 87 8.08 2.51 -14.89
CA PHE A 87 9.52 2.79 -14.90
C PHE A 87 10.16 2.55 -16.27
N TYR A 88 9.70 1.54 -17.01
CA TYR A 88 10.14 1.32 -18.39
C TYR A 88 9.71 2.46 -19.30
N THR A 89 8.42 2.83 -19.27
CA THR A 89 7.89 3.89 -20.15
C THR A 89 8.56 5.25 -19.94
N ILE A 90 8.89 5.58 -18.69
CA ILE A 90 9.58 6.82 -18.31
C ILE A 90 11.00 6.87 -18.89
N HIS A 91 11.69 5.72 -18.95
CA HIS A 91 13.06 5.62 -19.47
C HIS A 91 13.12 5.29 -20.98
N ASN A 92 11.97 5.21 -21.63
CA ASN A 92 11.82 4.91 -23.05
C ASN A 92 10.96 5.99 -23.76
N SER A 93 11.08 7.25 -23.37
CA SER A 93 10.40 8.38 -23.97
C SER A 93 11.18 9.68 -23.83
N THR A 94 11.30 10.42 -24.92
CA THR A 94 12.00 11.72 -24.97
C THR A 94 11.07 12.92 -24.74
N VAL A 95 9.82 12.70 -24.33
CA VAL A 95 8.89 13.79 -24.00
C VAL A 95 9.52 14.62 -22.88
N THR A 96 9.61 15.94 -23.08
CA THR A 96 10.23 16.84 -22.11
C THR A 96 9.40 16.94 -20.83
N TRP A 97 10.05 17.31 -19.74
CA TRP A 97 9.38 17.61 -18.48
C TRP A 97 8.40 18.80 -18.63
N GLY A 98 7.17 18.64 -18.14
CA GLY A 98 6.12 19.66 -18.17
C GLY A 98 5.47 19.94 -16.82
N PHE A 99 4.52 20.89 -16.80
CA PHE A 99 3.76 21.24 -15.59
C PHE A 99 2.97 20.06 -15.01
N ILE A 100 2.44 19.18 -15.87
CA ILE A 100 1.70 17.99 -15.45
C ILE A 100 2.62 17.03 -14.68
N ASP A 101 3.89 16.88 -15.08
CA ASP A 101 4.87 16.05 -14.36
C ASP A 101 5.12 16.58 -12.93
N LEU A 102 5.11 17.90 -12.74
CA LEU A 102 5.22 18.52 -11.42
C LEU A 102 4.01 18.20 -10.55
N VAL A 103 2.79 18.34 -11.08
CA VAL A 103 1.56 17.99 -10.35
C VAL A 103 1.56 16.52 -9.94
N ILE A 104 1.93 15.62 -10.85
CA ILE A 104 2.04 14.18 -10.58
C ILE A 104 3.08 13.92 -9.47
N SER A 105 4.22 14.58 -9.52
CA SER A 105 5.27 14.45 -8.50
C SER A 105 4.78 14.86 -7.11
N LEU A 106 4.00 15.94 -7.03
CA LEU A 106 3.38 16.38 -5.78
C LEU A 106 2.35 15.37 -5.27
N VAL A 107 1.55 14.76 -6.16
CA VAL A 107 0.61 13.70 -5.80
C VAL A 107 1.35 12.47 -5.25
N CYS A 108 2.43 12.04 -5.90
CA CYS A 108 3.28 10.96 -5.41
C CYS A 108 3.85 11.27 -4.01
N ALA A 109 4.42 12.47 -3.83
CA ALA A 109 4.99 12.89 -2.56
C ALA A 109 3.92 12.94 -1.45
N LEU A 110 2.73 13.47 -1.75
CA LEU A 110 1.60 13.49 -0.84
C LEU A 110 1.16 12.07 -0.45
N GLY A 111 1.09 11.16 -1.42
CA GLY A 111 0.78 9.74 -1.17
C GLY A 111 1.75 9.10 -0.20
N VAL A 112 3.05 9.32 -0.38
CA VAL A 112 4.11 8.83 0.52
C VAL A 112 3.97 9.41 1.93
N VAL A 113 3.68 10.72 2.05
CA VAL A 113 3.49 11.39 3.35
C VAL A 113 2.25 10.86 4.07
N ILE A 114 1.11 10.73 3.38
CA ILE A 114 -0.11 10.17 3.95
C ILE A 114 0.14 8.75 4.45
N ALA A 115 0.79 7.91 3.63
CA ALA A 115 1.13 6.54 4.01
C ALA A 115 2.06 6.49 5.23
N TYR A 116 3.08 7.34 5.28
CA TYR A 116 4.01 7.41 6.41
C TYR A 116 3.32 7.81 7.73
N ILE A 117 2.46 8.82 7.69
CA ILE A 117 1.72 9.28 8.88
C ILE A 117 0.74 8.18 9.32
N ALA A 118 -0.01 7.59 8.39
CA ALA A 118 -0.97 6.52 8.67
C ALA A 118 -0.31 5.29 9.30
N ASP A 119 0.81 4.83 8.73
CA ASP A 119 1.57 3.70 9.26
C ASP A 119 2.15 3.99 10.65
N THR A 120 2.61 5.23 10.89
CA THR A 120 3.14 5.63 12.19
C THR A 120 2.04 5.70 13.25
N GLN A 121 0.86 6.23 12.92
CA GLN A 121 -0.32 6.21 13.79
C GLN A 121 -0.72 4.78 14.15
N LEU A 122 -0.76 3.87 13.16
CA LEU A 122 -1.08 2.47 13.37
C LEU A 122 -0.04 1.77 14.25
N HIS A 123 1.24 1.99 14.00
CA HIS A 123 2.32 1.42 14.78
C HIS A 123 2.23 1.85 16.26
N CYS A 124 2.07 3.15 16.53
CA CYS A 124 1.91 3.67 17.88
C CYS A 124 0.67 3.08 18.58
N PHE A 125 -0.45 2.93 17.87
CA PHE A 125 -1.65 2.32 18.41
C PHE A 125 -1.46 0.85 18.79
N VAL A 126 -0.86 0.06 17.90
CA VAL A 126 -0.57 -1.36 18.14
C VAL A 126 0.38 -1.52 19.33
N HIS A 127 1.47 -0.73 19.35
CA HIS A 127 2.45 -0.79 20.43
C HIS A 127 1.82 -0.41 21.78
N LYS A 128 1.05 0.67 21.83
CA LYS A 128 0.32 1.08 23.04
C LYS A 128 -0.61 -0.01 23.55
N ASN A 129 -1.37 -0.65 22.65
CA ASN A 129 -2.27 -1.75 23.02
C ASN A 129 -1.52 -2.99 23.54
N LEU A 130 -0.33 -3.29 23.01
CA LEU A 130 0.51 -4.36 23.53
C LEU A 130 1.00 -4.04 24.94
N THR A 131 1.49 -2.82 25.18
CA THR A 131 1.92 -2.36 26.52
C THR A 131 0.76 -2.36 27.51
N SER A 132 -0.43 -1.89 27.12
CA SER A 132 -1.62 -1.91 27.99
C SER A 132 -2.01 -3.33 28.40
N LYS A 133 -1.97 -4.30 27.47
CA LYS A 133 -2.20 -5.71 27.79
C LYS A 133 -1.18 -6.27 28.79
N GLN A 134 0.10 -5.93 28.63
CA GLN A 134 1.16 -6.35 29.55
C GLN A 134 0.97 -5.75 30.96
N GLN A 135 0.42 -4.54 31.04
CA GLN A 135 0.11 -3.83 32.28
C GLN A 135 -1.25 -4.20 32.88
N GLY A 136 -1.97 -5.19 32.33
CA GLY A 136 -3.29 -5.63 32.82
C GLY A 136 -4.44 -4.68 32.51
N SER A 137 -4.22 -3.65 31.68
CA SER A 137 -5.25 -2.70 31.24
C SER A 137 -5.97 -3.18 29.98
N SER A 138 -7.25 -2.82 29.84
CA SER A 138 -8.04 -3.17 28.65
C SER A 138 -7.53 -2.45 27.39
N PRO A 139 -7.20 -3.17 26.30
CA PRO A 139 -6.77 -2.57 25.04
C PRO A 139 -7.91 -1.82 24.35
N VAL A 140 -7.57 -0.80 23.56
CA VAL A 140 -8.53 -0.07 22.73
C VAL A 140 -8.84 -0.88 21.46
N PRO A 141 -10.12 -1.11 21.11
CA PRO A 141 -10.48 -2.04 20.04
C PRO A 141 -10.24 -1.51 18.61
N VAL A 142 -10.32 -0.19 18.41
CA VAL A 142 -10.23 0.43 17.08
C VAL A 142 -9.41 1.72 17.14
N LEU A 143 -8.62 1.97 16.10
CA LEU A 143 -7.95 3.25 15.89
C LEU A 143 -8.85 4.17 15.07
N ASP A 144 -9.47 5.15 15.71
CA ASP A 144 -10.44 6.07 15.10
C ASP A 144 -9.98 7.55 15.18
N LYS A 145 -8.67 7.78 15.33
CA LYS A 145 -8.05 9.11 15.49
C LYS A 145 -7.06 9.42 14.37
N GLY A 146 -6.81 10.71 14.14
CA GLY A 146 -5.85 11.16 13.13
C GLY A 146 -6.36 10.88 11.71
N LEU A 147 -5.53 10.31 10.85
CA LEU A 147 -5.95 9.96 9.49
C LEU A 147 -6.98 8.82 9.48
N TRP A 148 -6.92 7.96 10.48
CA TRP A 148 -7.86 6.85 10.66
C TRP A 148 -9.26 7.31 11.07
N TYR A 149 -9.44 8.58 11.45
CA TYR A 149 -10.77 9.16 11.63
C TYR A 149 -11.51 9.33 10.29
N TYR A 150 -10.77 9.67 9.23
CA TYR A 150 -11.34 10.00 7.91
C TYR A 150 -11.42 8.82 6.96
N SER A 151 -10.54 7.83 7.13
CA SER A 151 -10.47 6.64 6.29
C SER A 151 -10.12 5.42 7.14
N ARG A 152 -10.68 4.26 6.80
CA ARG A 152 -10.36 2.99 7.46
C ARG A 152 -9.03 2.41 7.04
N HIS A 153 -8.52 2.81 5.87
CA HIS A 153 -7.22 2.40 5.36
C HIS A 153 -6.50 3.59 4.70
N PRO A 154 -6.13 4.63 5.48
CA PRO A 154 -5.49 5.83 4.93
C PRO A 154 -4.11 5.55 4.33
N ASN A 155 -3.41 4.52 4.84
CA ASN A 155 -2.16 4.05 4.24
C ASN A 155 -2.39 3.46 2.84
N TYR A 156 -3.47 2.70 2.62
CA TYR A 156 -3.82 2.15 1.31
C TYR A 156 -4.14 3.26 0.31
N PHE A 157 -4.81 4.33 0.76
CA PHE A 157 -5.01 5.51 -0.07
C PHE A 157 -3.67 6.17 -0.47
N GLY A 158 -2.74 6.33 0.47
CA GLY A 158 -1.39 6.82 0.17
C GLY A 158 -0.63 5.94 -0.83
N GLU A 159 -0.72 4.61 -0.70
CA GLU A 159 -0.16 3.67 -1.68
C GLU A 159 -0.82 3.82 -3.06
N GLN A 160 -2.13 4.00 -3.12
CA GLN A 160 -2.84 4.21 -4.38
C GLN A 160 -2.41 5.52 -5.06
N LEU A 161 -2.26 6.62 -4.31
CA LEU A 161 -1.74 7.88 -4.86
C LEU A 161 -0.33 7.71 -5.44
N TRP A 162 0.52 6.92 -4.78
CA TRP A 162 1.85 6.59 -5.29
C TRP A 162 1.80 5.82 -6.63
N TRP A 163 1.05 4.71 -6.68
CA TRP A 163 0.99 3.88 -7.89
C TRP A 163 0.25 4.53 -9.06
N TRP A 164 -0.79 5.31 -8.77
CA TRP A 164 -1.49 6.10 -9.79
C TRP A 164 -0.68 7.31 -10.24
N GLY A 165 0.11 7.92 -9.35
CA GLY A 165 1.07 8.95 -9.75
C GLY A 165 2.15 8.39 -10.68
N LEU A 166 2.72 7.22 -10.38
CA LEU A 166 3.64 6.53 -11.29
C LEU A 166 3.01 6.24 -12.67
N ALA A 167 1.79 5.70 -12.69
CA ALA A 167 1.03 5.51 -13.92
C ALA A 167 0.73 6.85 -14.64
N GLY A 168 0.55 7.94 -13.91
CA GLY A 168 0.38 9.28 -14.45
C GLY A 168 1.55 9.71 -15.32
N PHE A 169 2.80 9.43 -14.92
CA PHE A 169 3.97 9.71 -15.76
C PHE A 169 3.92 8.93 -17.08
N SER A 170 3.46 7.67 -17.06
CA SER A 170 3.26 6.89 -18.28
C SER A 170 2.21 7.49 -19.22
N LEU A 171 1.16 8.08 -18.65
CA LEU A 171 0.13 8.77 -19.42
C LEU A 171 0.68 10.03 -20.09
N VAL A 172 1.48 10.82 -19.37
CA VAL A 172 2.14 12.03 -19.93
C VAL A 172 3.00 11.70 -21.14
N VAL A 173 3.71 10.57 -21.11
CA VAL A 173 4.56 10.13 -22.23
C VAL A 173 3.80 9.38 -23.32
N GLY A 174 2.45 9.33 -23.27
CA GLY A 174 1.61 8.70 -24.28
C GLY A 174 1.55 7.17 -24.22
N GLN A 175 2.03 6.55 -23.14
CA GLN A 175 2.12 5.09 -23.00
C GLN A 175 1.11 4.55 -21.98
N ALA A 176 -0.18 4.75 -22.26
CA ALA A 176 -1.27 4.37 -21.36
C ALA A 176 -1.35 2.87 -21.05
N TRP A 177 -0.80 2.00 -21.89
CA TRP A 177 -0.79 0.55 -21.65
C TRP A 177 -0.10 0.17 -20.32
N ALA A 178 0.84 0.98 -19.84
CA ALA A 178 1.54 0.76 -18.57
C ALA A 178 0.67 1.00 -17.32
N THR A 179 -0.53 1.58 -17.46
CA THR A 179 -1.47 1.72 -16.32
C THR A 179 -2.16 0.40 -15.95
N THR A 180 -2.09 -0.61 -16.81
CA THR A 180 -2.69 -1.94 -16.58
C THR A 180 -2.20 -2.56 -15.27
N GLY A 181 -0.89 -2.45 -14.97
CA GLY A 181 -0.33 -2.93 -13.71
C GLY A 181 -0.92 -2.22 -12.49
N THR A 182 -1.09 -0.90 -12.56
CA THR A 182 -1.70 -0.09 -11.50
C THR A 182 -3.19 -0.40 -11.30
N LEU A 183 -3.92 -0.69 -12.38
CA LEU A 183 -5.32 -1.14 -12.31
C LEU A 183 -5.44 -2.48 -11.59
N ILE A 184 -4.61 -3.46 -11.97
CA ILE A 184 -4.56 -4.77 -11.30
C ILE A 184 -4.18 -4.60 -9.83
N ASN A 185 -3.21 -3.73 -9.53
CA ASN A 185 -2.82 -3.41 -8.15
C ASN A 185 -3.98 -2.84 -7.33
N SER A 186 -4.79 -1.96 -7.91
CA SER A 186 -5.99 -1.42 -7.26
C SER A 186 -7.00 -2.52 -6.94
N ALA A 187 -7.24 -3.44 -7.89
CA ALA A 187 -8.14 -4.58 -7.69
C ALA A 187 -7.64 -5.55 -6.62
N VAL A 188 -6.34 -5.87 -6.64
CA VAL A 188 -5.71 -6.72 -5.60
C VAL A 188 -5.81 -6.04 -4.24
N LEU A 189 -5.55 -4.73 -4.15
CA LEU A 189 -5.66 -4.00 -2.89
C LEU A 189 -7.12 -3.97 -2.37
N ALA A 190 -8.12 -3.89 -3.26
CA ALA A 190 -9.53 -4.01 -2.88
C ALA A 190 -9.81 -5.36 -2.22
N GLN A 191 -9.33 -6.46 -2.81
CA GLN A 191 -9.50 -7.80 -2.25
C GLN A 191 -8.77 -7.94 -0.91
N VAL A 192 -7.54 -7.43 -0.82
CA VAL A 192 -6.78 -7.42 0.45
C VAL A 192 -7.51 -6.62 1.53
N THR A 193 -8.12 -5.48 1.17
CA THR A 193 -8.92 -4.67 2.08
C THR A 193 -10.07 -5.49 2.67
N VAL A 194 -10.84 -6.19 1.83
CA VAL A 194 -11.93 -7.06 2.29
C VAL A 194 -11.42 -8.16 3.23
N LEU A 195 -10.32 -8.82 2.89
CA LEU A 195 -9.70 -9.85 3.72
C LEU A 195 -9.27 -9.32 5.10
N VAL A 196 -8.70 -8.11 5.14
CA VAL A 196 -8.30 -7.46 6.39
C VAL A 196 -9.52 -7.09 7.22
N GLU A 197 -10.55 -6.46 6.63
CA GLU A 197 -11.77 -6.08 7.36
C GLU A 197 -12.49 -7.31 7.93
N ASN A 198 -12.59 -8.39 7.16
CA ASN A 198 -13.16 -9.67 7.64
C ASN A 198 -12.38 -10.25 8.82
N LYS A 199 -11.05 -10.11 8.81
CA LYS A 199 -10.21 -10.53 9.95
C LYS A 199 -10.43 -9.63 11.17
N MET A 200 -10.72 -8.34 10.98
CA MET A 200 -11.01 -7.43 12.09
C MET A 200 -12.35 -7.76 12.74
N THR A 201 -13.39 -8.08 11.95
CA THR A 201 -14.73 -8.42 12.44
C THR A 201 -14.86 -9.84 12.99
N ALA A 202 -13.99 -10.77 12.58
CA ALA A 202 -13.96 -12.14 13.10
C ALA A 202 -13.53 -12.24 14.57
N ASP A 203 -12.87 -11.21 15.10
CA ASP A 203 -12.32 -11.19 16.45
C ASP A 203 -13.34 -10.59 17.44
N SER A 204 -13.92 -11.43 18.30
CA SER A 204 -15.12 -11.10 19.09
C SER A 204 -14.94 -9.87 20.00
N TRP A 205 -13.75 -9.70 20.61
CA TRP A 205 -13.48 -8.61 21.55
C TRP A 205 -13.56 -7.21 20.91
N ARG A 206 -13.37 -7.10 19.59
CA ARG A 206 -13.39 -5.82 18.85
C ARG A 206 -14.45 -5.76 17.74
N SER A 207 -15.14 -6.87 17.47
CA SER A 207 -16.07 -7.00 16.34
C SER A 207 -17.13 -5.89 16.33
N ASP A 208 -17.80 -5.67 17.47
CA ASP A 208 -18.89 -4.70 17.56
C ASP A 208 -18.41 -3.26 17.41
N ALA A 209 -17.26 -2.92 18.00
CA ALA A 209 -16.64 -1.61 17.84
C ALA A 209 -16.20 -1.38 16.38
N TYR A 210 -15.64 -2.40 15.73
CA TYR A 210 -15.19 -2.28 14.34
C TYR A 210 -16.37 -2.19 13.36
N LYS A 211 -17.47 -2.90 13.60
CA LYS A 211 -18.70 -2.77 12.79
C LYS A 211 -19.28 -1.35 12.87
N LYS A 212 -19.30 -0.73 14.05
CA LYS A 212 -19.69 0.69 14.19
C LYS A 212 -18.76 1.59 13.39
N TYR A 213 -17.45 1.38 13.50
CA TYR A 213 -16.45 2.11 12.73
C TYR A 213 -16.63 1.95 11.20
N GLN A 214 -17.04 0.76 10.73
CA GLN A 214 -17.37 0.51 9.31
C GLN A 214 -18.59 1.29 8.80
N GLN A 215 -19.54 1.62 9.68
CA GLN A 215 -20.74 2.39 9.30
C GLN A 215 -20.44 3.89 9.20
N GLU A 216 -19.54 4.38 10.05
CA GLU A 216 -19.25 5.81 10.16
C GLU A 216 -18.13 6.28 9.23
N THR A 217 -17.15 5.42 8.92
CA THR A 217 -15.88 5.84 8.32
C THR A 217 -15.72 5.30 6.90
N SER A 218 -15.26 6.15 5.97
CA SER A 218 -14.98 5.76 4.58
C SER A 218 -13.87 4.71 4.47
N VAL A 219 -13.90 3.84 3.46
CA VAL A 219 -12.92 2.75 3.32
C VAL A 219 -11.52 3.25 2.96
N TRP A 220 -11.41 3.97 1.84
CA TRP A 220 -10.13 4.40 1.26
C TRP A 220 -10.03 5.92 1.19
N ILE A 221 -10.98 6.57 0.50
CA ILE A 221 -10.96 8.02 0.29
C ILE A 221 -11.23 8.71 1.64
N PRO A 222 -10.31 9.55 2.15
CA PRO A 222 -10.54 10.31 3.37
C PRO A 222 -11.81 11.15 3.26
N TRP A 223 -12.76 10.92 4.15
CA TRP A 223 -14.03 11.65 4.17
C TRP A 223 -14.54 11.88 5.59
N CYS A 224 -15.39 12.88 5.78
CA CYS A 224 -16.02 13.14 7.06
C CYS A 224 -16.87 11.93 7.50
N LYS A 225 -16.90 11.69 8.83
CA LYS A 225 -17.71 10.62 9.39
C LYS A 225 -19.18 10.79 9.01
N ARG A 226 -19.80 9.68 8.61
CA ARG A 226 -21.24 9.60 8.43
C ARG A 226 -21.87 9.52 9.82
N HIS A 227 -22.67 10.53 10.17
CA HIS A 227 -23.54 10.42 11.33
C HIS A 227 -24.62 9.38 11.00
N ALA A 228 -24.81 8.41 11.88
CA ALA A 228 -25.95 7.51 11.79
C ALA A 228 -27.22 8.37 11.84
N VAL A 229 -27.95 8.44 10.73
CA VAL A 229 -29.33 8.94 10.74
C VAL A 229 -30.07 7.99 11.68
N LYS A 230 -30.49 8.47 12.85
CA LYS A 230 -31.44 7.75 13.68
C LYS A 230 -32.66 7.50 12.80
N ARG A 231 -32.91 6.23 12.46
CA ARG A 231 -34.22 5.83 11.96
C ARG A 231 -35.09 5.78 13.21
N ASP A 232 -35.84 6.85 13.42
CA ASP A 232 -36.94 6.89 14.38
C ASP A 232 -38.07 5.94 13.93
#